data_AF-A0A6N0HYQ3-F1
#
_entry.id   AF-A0A6N0HYQ3-F1
#
_cell.length_a   1.000
_cell.length_b   1.000
_cell.length_c   1.000
_cell.angle_alpha   90.00
_cell.angle_beta   90.00
_cell.angle_gamma   90.00
#
_symmetry.space_group_name_H-M   'P 1'
#
loop_
_entity.id
_entity.type
_entity.pdbx_description
1 polymer ?
#
loop_
_entity_poly.entity_id
_entity_poly.type
_entity_poly.pdbx_seq_one_letter_code
_entity_poly.pdbx_strand_id
1 'polypeptide(L)'
;MDVLSTMGVYPVLVAAVAGMVLGALWYSPLLFGDQWLRAIGKSQAELGAPLQAMLGSMFAALIAAVAVEYLVVATESYSLLSGATIGALLGVAIVATSMLSDALFSGWGWRLYLI
;
A
#
# COMPACT_ATOMS: atom_id res chain seq x y z
N MET A 1 -11.72 27.27 3.71
CA MET A 1 -10.41 27.25 3.02
C MET A 1 -10.49 26.14 1.99
N ASP A 2 -9.80 26.25 0.86
CA ASP A 2 -9.79 25.14 -0.10
C ASP A 2 -8.93 23.98 0.45
N VAL A 3 -9.22 22.74 0.03
CA VAL A 3 -8.53 21.55 0.55
C VAL A 3 -7.03 21.60 0.25
N LEU A 4 -6.67 22.03 -0.96
CA LEU A 4 -5.27 22.00 -1.43
C LEU A 4 -4.40 22.99 -0.66
N SER A 5 -4.93 24.16 -0.27
CA SER A 5 -4.19 25.12 0.57
C SER A 5 -4.01 24.67 2.02
N THR A 6 -4.78 23.67 2.47
CA THR A 6 -4.74 23.15 3.85
C THR A 6 -3.84 21.92 3.99
N MET A 7 -3.57 21.21 2.90
CA MET A 7 -2.72 20.01 2.91
C MET A 7 -1.28 20.32 3.33
N GLY A 8 -0.72 19.45 4.17
CA GLY A 8 0.67 19.56 4.62
C GLY A 8 1.61 18.63 3.86
N VAL A 9 2.86 19.06 3.67
CA VAL A 9 3.93 18.16 3.18
C VAL A 9 4.30 17.12 4.24
N TYR A 10 4.26 17.48 5.52
CA TYR A 10 4.67 16.58 6.60
C TYR A 10 3.78 15.33 6.73
N PRO A 11 2.43 15.42 6.78
CA PRO A 11 1.58 14.23 6.82
C PRO A 11 1.81 13.30 5.62
N VAL A 12 1.99 13.86 4.42
CA VAL A 12 2.28 13.09 3.19
C VAL A 12 3.58 12.30 3.32
N LEU A 13 4.66 12.95 3.76
CA LEU A 13 5.95 12.26 3.94
C LEU A 13 5.87 11.17 5.01
N VAL A 14 5.21 11.44 6.13
CA VAL A 14 5.02 10.44 7.21
C VAL A 14 4.20 9.25 6.72
N ALA A 15 3.10 9.49 6.00
CA ALA A 15 2.26 8.44 5.43
C ALA A 15 3.01 7.60 4.38
N ALA A 16 3.80 8.24 3.50
CA ALA A 16 4.60 7.53 2.51
C ALA A 16 5.67 6.64 3.17
N VAL A 17 6.38 7.15 4.18
CA VAL A 17 7.35 6.36 4.95
C VAL A 17 6.66 5.21 5.69
N ALA A 18 5.52 5.45 6.32
CA ALA A 18 4.75 4.39 6.98
C ALA A 18 4.33 3.30 5.99
N GLY A 19 3.86 3.68 4.79
CA GLY A 19 3.54 2.74 3.71
C GLY A 19 4.75 1.91 3.26
N MET A 20 5.94 2.52 3.16
CA MET A 20 7.18 1.81 2.82
C MET A 20 7.62 0.84 3.92
N VAL A 21 7.53 1.24 5.19
CA VAL A 21 7.84 0.36 6.33
C VAL A 21 6.88 -0.82 6.36
N LEU A 22 5.58 -0.59 6.18
CA LEU A 22 4.58 -1.65 6.12
C LEU A 22 4.84 -2.60 4.94
N GLY A 23 5.17 -2.06 3.75
CA GLY A 23 5.53 -2.88 2.59
C GLY A 23 6.78 -3.72 2.84
N ALA A 24 7.83 -3.14 3.44
CA ALA A 24 9.03 -3.87 3.79
C ALA A 24 8.76 -4.99 4.81
N LEU A 25 7.94 -4.72 5.83
CA LEU A 25 7.50 -5.73 6.79
C LEU A 25 6.67 -6.82 6.12
N TRP A 26 5.76 -6.47 5.21
CA TRP A 26 4.89 -7.40 4.50
C TRP A 26 5.68 -8.46 3.73
N TYR A 27 6.68 -8.04 2.96
CA TYR A 27 7.56 -8.92 2.19
C TYR A 27 8.73 -9.50 3.00
N SER A 28 8.80 -9.25 4.31
CA SER A 28 9.83 -9.82 5.16
C SER A 28 9.50 -11.26 5.60
N PRO A 29 10.50 -12.05 6.05
CA PRO A 29 10.26 -13.35 6.67
C PRO A 29 9.42 -13.29 7.95
N LEU A 30 9.26 -12.12 8.57
CA LEU A 30 8.47 -11.95 9.79
C LEU A 30 6.95 -12.01 9.52
N LEU A 31 6.51 -11.56 8.34
CA LEU A 31 5.10 -11.58 7.94
C LEU A 31 4.86 -12.56 6.80
N PHE A 32 4.76 -12.08 5.56
CA PHE A 32 4.24 -12.84 4.43
C PHE A 32 5.26 -13.14 3.32
N GLY A 33 6.54 -12.75 3.51
CA GLY A 33 7.57 -12.91 2.48
C GLY A 33 7.74 -14.34 1.98
N ASP A 34 7.81 -15.31 2.89
CA ASP A 34 7.95 -16.73 2.55
C ASP A 34 6.70 -17.30 1.86
N GLN A 35 5.52 -16.88 2.29
CA GLN A 35 4.24 -17.28 1.71
C GLN A 35 4.08 -16.71 0.31
N TRP A 36 4.47 -15.44 0.12
CA TRP A 36 4.47 -14.77 -1.18
C TRP A 36 5.42 -15.47 -2.15
N LEU A 37 6.67 -15.74 -1.76
CA LEU A 37 7.65 -16.48 -2.57
C LEU A 37 7.10 -17.84 -3.04
N ARG A 38 6.51 -18.61 -2.11
CA ARG A 38 5.86 -19.89 -2.44
C ARG A 38 4.67 -19.71 -3.36
N ALA A 39 3.87 -18.65 -3.19
CA ALA A 39 2.68 -18.39 -3.99
C ALA A 39 3.04 -18.01 -5.44
N ILE A 40 4.15 -17.30 -5.65
CA ILE A 40 4.65 -16.96 -6.98
C ILE A 40 5.60 -18.02 -7.57
N GLY A 41 5.88 -19.10 -6.82
CA GLY A 41 6.75 -20.20 -7.25
C GLY A 41 8.23 -19.82 -7.42
N LYS A 42 8.71 -18.83 -6.65
CA LYS A 42 10.10 -18.35 -6.71
C LYS A 42 10.82 -18.50 -5.38
N SER A 43 12.13 -18.55 -5.44
CA SER A 43 13.06 -18.42 -4.33
C SER A 43 13.61 -17.00 -4.23
N GLN A 44 14.16 -16.64 -3.07
CA GLN A 44 14.82 -15.34 -2.88
C GLN A 44 15.97 -15.09 -3.87
N ALA A 45 16.68 -16.16 -4.28
CA ALA A 45 17.79 -16.05 -5.23
C ALA A 45 17.34 -15.71 -6.66
N GLU A 46 16.09 -15.99 -7.00
CA GLU A 46 15.49 -15.64 -8.29
C GLU A 46 14.95 -14.21 -8.33
N LEU A 47 14.91 -13.53 -7.19
CA LEU A 47 14.59 -12.11 -7.10
C LEU A 47 15.86 -11.31 -7.43
N GLY A 48 15.89 -10.70 -8.61
CA GLY A 48 16.97 -9.81 -9.04
C GLY A 48 17.08 -8.55 -8.17
N ALA A 49 17.94 -7.61 -8.59
CA ALA A 49 18.17 -6.38 -7.85
C ALA A 49 16.86 -5.56 -7.69
N PRO A 50 16.42 -5.24 -6.46
CA PRO A 50 15.09 -4.69 -6.22
C PRO A 50 15.00 -3.17 -6.47
N LEU A 51 16.08 -2.51 -6.91
CA LEU A 51 16.17 -1.04 -6.95
C LEU A 51 15.03 -0.39 -7.75
N GLN A 52 14.74 -0.89 -8.95
CA GLN A 52 13.67 -0.33 -9.79
C GLN A 52 12.29 -0.52 -9.14
N ALA A 53 12.02 -1.70 -8.59
CA ALA A 53 10.77 -1.98 -7.89
C ALA A 53 10.63 -1.09 -6.66
N MET A 54 11.68 -0.94 -5.85
CA MET A 54 11.68 -0.09 -4.66
C MET A 54 11.44 1.38 -5.00
N LEU A 55 12.11 1.92 -6.02
CA LEU A 55 11.89 3.30 -6.46
C LEU A 55 10.45 3.46 -6.94
N GLY A 56 9.95 2.52 -7.76
CA GLY A 56 8.55 2.51 -8.21
C GLY A 56 7.56 2.50 -7.04
N SER A 57 7.78 1.63 -6.04
CA SER A 57 6.96 1.56 -4.83
C SER A 57 7.01 2.84 -4.02
N MET A 58 8.17 3.49 -3.91
CA MET A 58 8.31 4.77 -3.22
C MET A 58 7.51 5.88 -3.92
N PHE A 59 7.59 5.97 -5.25
CA PHE A 59 6.79 6.93 -6.02
C PHE A 59 5.29 6.66 -5.89
N ALA A 60 4.87 5.39 -5.97
CA ALA A 60 3.48 5.01 -5.77
C ALA A 60 2.98 5.35 -4.36
N ALA A 61 3.81 5.11 -3.32
CA ALA A 61 3.48 5.43 -1.94
C ALA A 61 3.32 6.94 -1.71
N LEU A 62 4.15 7.77 -2.35
CA LEU A 62 3.99 9.24 -2.30
C LEU A 62 2.67 9.69 -2.94
N ILE A 63 2.31 9.15 -4.10
CA ILE A 63 1.05 9.48 -4.78
C ILE A 63 -0.14 9.06 -3.90
N ALA A 64 -0.11 7.84 -3.36
CA ALA A 64 -1.15 7.35 -2.46
C ALA A 64 -1.26 8.21 -1.19
N ALA A 65 -0.13 8.62 -0.60
CA ALA A 65 -0.11 9.47 0.58
C ALA A 65 -0.72 10.86 0.32
N VAL A 66 -0.48 11.46 -0.85
CA VAL A 66 -1.14 12.71 -1.27
C VAL A 66 -2.65 12.53 -1.35
N ALA A 67 -3.13 11.42 -1.93
CA ALA A 67 -4.56 11.14 -2.03
C ALA A 67 -5.21 10.91 -0.64
N VAL A 68 -4.52 10.20 0.26
CA VAL A 68 -5.00 9.97 1.63
C VAL A 68 -5.04 11.28 2.41
N GLU A 69 -4.01 12.12 2.34
CA GLU A 69 -4.00 13.44 2.98
C GLU A 69 -5.14 14.32 2.47
N TYR A 70 -5.38 14.32 1.15
CA TYR A 70 -6.53 15.03 0.56
C TYR A 70 -7.84 14.57 1.20
N LEU A 71 -8.05 13.26 1.34
CA LEU A 71 -9.26 12.70 1.95
C LEU A 71 -9.36 13.06 3.44
N VAL A 72 -8.26 13.01 4.19
CA VAL A 72 -8.22 13.40 5.61
C VAL A 72 -8.63 14.87 5.78
N VAL A 73 -8.07 15.77 4.97
CA VAL A 73 -8.39 17.20 5.03
C VAL A 73 -9.82 17.46 4.56
N ALA A 74 -10.24 16.87 3.43
CA ALA A 74 -11.57 17.07 2.85
C ALA A 74 -12.71 16.54 3.75
N THR A 75 -12.41 15.55 4.59
CA THR A 75 -13.37 14.96 5.55
C THR A 75 -13.12 15.43 6.99
N GLU A 76 -12.21 16.37 7.20
CA GLU A 76 -11.82 16.90 8.52
C GLU A 76 -11.46 15.79 9.55
N SER A 77 -10.89 14.69 9.07
CA SER A 77 -10.71 13.44 9.81
C SER A 77 -9.32 13.29 10.43
N TYR A 78 -8.97 14.16 11.38
CA TYR A 78 -7.61 14.28 11.94
C TYR A 78 -7.26 13.31 13.07
N SER A 79 -8.16 12.41 13.48
CA SER A 79 -7.88 11.42 14.52
C SER A 79 -7.21 10.16 13.96
N LEU A 80 -6.46 9.44 14.79
CA LEU A 80 -5.85 8.17 14.39
C LEU A 80 -6.90 7.14 13.94
N LEU A 81 -8.03 7.07 14.65
CA LEU A 81 -9.11 6.14 14.31
C LEU A 81 -9.76 6.48 12.97
N SER A 82 -10.07 7.76 12.72
CA SER A 82 -10.65 8.20 11.44
C SER A 82 -9.70 7.98 10.27
N GLY A 83 -8.40 8.26 10.45
CA GLY A 83 -7.38 7.96 9.44
C GLY A 83 -7.27 6.46 9.16
N ALA A 84 -7.29 5.62 10.19
CA ALA A 84 -7.30 4.17 10.05
C ALA A 84 -8.57 3.67 9.33
N THR A 85 -9.74 4.25 9.61
CA THR A 85 -10.99 3.93 8.91
C THR A 85 -10.93 4.31 7.44
N ILE A 86 -10.41 5.49 7.09
CA ILE A 86 -10.20 5.90 5.69
C ILE A 86 -9.27 4.91 4.99
N GLY A 87 -8.12 4.58 5.60
CA GLY A 87 -7.17 3.63 5.04
C GLY A 87 -7.77 2.24 4.85
N ALA A 88 -8.49 1.72 5.83
CA ALA A 88 -9.17 0.42 5.75
C ALA A 88 -10.24 0.40 4.67
N LEU A 89 -11.03 1.47 4.54
CA LEU A 89 -12.05 1.59 3.50
C LEU A 89 -11.42 1.62 2.10
N LEU A 90 -10.36 2.40 1.90
CA LEU A 90 -9.63 2.42 0.63
C LEU A 90 -9.00 1.06 0.32
N GLY A 91 -8.39 0.42 1.32
CA GLY A 91 -7.79 -0.90 1.19
C GLY A 91 -8.80 -1.96 0.77
N VAL A 92 -9.97 -2.03 1.43
CA VAL A 92 -10.98 -3.04 1.13
C VAL A 92 -11.78 -2.69 -0.12
N ALA A 93 -12.30 -1.48 -0.22
CA ALA A 93 -13.26 -1.12 -1.27
C ALA A 93 -12.59 -0.84 -2.62
N ILE A 94 -11.34 -0.38 -2.63
CA ILE A 94 -10.62 -0.02 -3.86
C ILE A 94 -9.50 -1.01 -4.15
N VAL A 95 -8.56 -1.20 -3.22
CA VAL A 95 -7.36 -2.02 -3.51
C VAL A 95 -7.73 -3.50 -3.64
N ALA A 96 -8.41 -4.07 -2.66
CA ALA A 96 -8.75 -5.49 -2.67
C ALA A 96 -9.71 -5.85 -3.81
N THR A 97 -10.70 -5.00 -4.13
CA THR A 97 -11.59 -5.22 -5.28
C THR A 97 -10.86 -5.12 -6.62
N SER A 98 -9.90 -4.21 -6.76
CA SER A 98 -9.05 -4.13 -7.96
C SER A 98 -8.19 -5.38 -8.10
N MET A 99 -7.50 -5.79 -7.02
CA MET A 99 -6.68 -7.00 -7.00
C MET A 99 -7.50 -8.29 -7.19
N LEU A 100 -8.77 -8.30 -6.78
CA LEU A 100 -9.66 -9.44 -7.00
C LEU A 100 -9.87 -9.67 -8.49
N SER A 101 -10.02 -8.60 -9.27
CA SER A 101 -10.15 -8.70 -10.72
C SER A 101 -8.89 -9.32 -11.32
N ASP A 102 -7.71 -8.84 -10.91
CA ASP A 102 -6.44 -9.43 -11.35
C ASP A 102 -6.32 -10.90 -10.96
N ALA A 103 -6.74 -11.27 -9.73
CA ALA A 103 -6.70 -12.66 -9.29
C ALA A 103 -7.63 -13.56 -10.10
N LEU A 104 -8.84 -13.10 -10.41
CA LEU A 104 -9.84 -13.85 -11.18
C LEU A 104 -9.42 -14.03 -12.64
N PHE A 105 -8.83 -13.01 -13.28
CA PHE A 105 -8.51 -13.04 -14.71
C PHE A 105 -7.08 -13.49 -15.02
N SER A 106 -6.12 -13.21 -14.14
CA SER A 106 -4.70 -13.56 -14.32
C SER A 106 -4.32 -14.90 -13.67
N GLY A 107 -5.29 -15.56 -13.03
CA GLY A 107 -5.08 -16.87 -12.40
C GLY A 107 -4.18 -16.82 -11.17
N TRP A 108 -4.14 -15.69 -10.44
CA TRP A 108 -3.42 -15.64 -9.17
C TRP A 108 -4.12 -16.57 -8.18
N GLY A 109 -3.37 -17.48 -7.56
CA GLY A 109 -3.94 -18.37 -6.54
C GLY A 109 -4.45 -17.57 -5.33
N TRP A 110 -5.49 -18.06 -4.66
CA TRP A 110 -6.09 -17.42 -3.48
C TRP A 110 -5.09 -17.12 -2.35
N ARG A 111 -4.00 -17.89 -2.28
CA ARG A 111 -2.91 -17.63 -1.33
C ARG A 111 -2.24 -16.29 -1.56
N LEU A 112 -2.10 -15.85 -2.82
CA LEU A 112 -1.51 -14.56 -3.17
C LEU A 112 -2.49 -13.41 -2.98
N TYR A 113 -3.79 -13.64 -3.13
CA TYR A 113 -4.83 -12.61 -2.97
C TYR A 113 -5.11 -12.27 -1.49
N LEU A 114 -4.98 -13.25 -0.59
CA LEU A 114 -5.28 -13.08 0.84
C LEU A 114 -4.11 -12.53 1.67
N ILE A 115 -2.93 -12.47 1.04
CA ILE A 115 -1.72 -11.80 1.54
C ILE A 115 -1.34 -10.72 0.52
#